data_AF-A0A2T2TRI7-F1
#
_entry.id   AF-A0A2T2TRI7-F1
#
_cell.length_a   1.000
_cell.length_b   1.000
_cell.length_c   1.000
_cell.angle_alpha   90.00
_cell.angle_beta   90.00
_cell.angle_gamma   90.00
#
_symmetry.space_group_name_H-M   'P 1'
#
loop_
_entity.id
_entity.type
_entity.pdbx_description
1 polymer ?
#
loop_
_entity_poly.entity_id
_entity_poly.type
_entity_poly.pdbx_seq_one_letter_code
_entity_poly.pdbx_strand_id
1 'polypeptide(L)' 'AALFGAVHVPSWALVAGTTALGTAFTPLYLRHRNLWPLGLYHGALGALYYDWVRGRNAWTAIGL' A
#
# COMPACT_ATOMS: atom_id res chain seq x y z
N ALA A 1 7.50 -2.40 -9.71
CA ALA A 1 6.24 -2.82 -9.06
C ALA A 1 6.31 -4.25 -8.49
N ALA A 2 6.62 -5.28 -9.28
CA ALA A 2 6.63 -6.68 -8.81
C ALA A 2 7.50 -6.93 -7.56
N LEU A 3 8.74 -6.42 -7.53
CA LEU A 3 9.63 -6.54 -6.35
C LEU A 3 9.04 -5.88 -5.09
N PHE A 4 8.32 -4.77 -5.25
CA PHE A 4 7.62 -4.11 -4.15
C PHE A 4 6.39 -4.91 -3.69
N GLY A 5 5.70 -5.60 -4.60
CA GLY A 5 4.66 -6.54 -4.22
C GLY A 5 5.22 -7.70 -3.39
N ALA A 6 6.33 -8.28 -3.84
CA ALA A 6 6.90 -9.50 -3.28
C ALA A 6 7.28 -9.41 -1.79
N VAL A 7 7.61 -8.22 -1.25
CA VAL A 7 7.93 -8.07 0.19
C VAL A 7 6.73 -8.34 1.11
N HIS A 8 5.52 -8.44 0.54
CA HIS A 8 4.29 -8.68 1.28
C HIS A 8 3.86 -10.17 1.31
N VAL A 9 4.69 -11.08 0.81
CA VAL A 9 4.50 -12.53 0.97
C VAL A 9 4.49 -12.88 2.48
N PRO A 10 3.59 -13.77 2.94
CA PRO A 10 2.71 -14.65 2.14
C PRO A 10 1.32 -14.07 1.82
N SER A 11 1.04 -12.80 2.08
CA SER A 11 -0.28 -12.22 1.81
C SER A 11 -0.46 -11.90 0.32
N TRP A 12 -0.94 -12.87 -0.46
CA TRP A 12 -1.16 -12.69 -1.91
C TRP A 12 -2.09 -11.53 -2.27
N ALA A 13 -3.12 -11.28 -1.44
CA ALA A 13 -3.99 -10.13 -1.62
C ALA A 13 -3.22 -8.80 -1.49
N LEU A 14 -2.29 -8.72 -0.52
CA LEU A 14 -1.46 -7.53 -0.32
C LEU A 14 -0.39 -7.40 -1.41
N VAL A 15 0.20 -8.52 -1.85
CA VAL A 15 1.12 -8.57 -3.00
C VAL A 15 0.44 -8.03 -4.26
N ALA A 16 -0.78 -8.50 -4.57
CA ALA A 16 -1.55 -8.06 -5.73
C ALA A 16 -1.91 -6.56 -5.63
N GLY A 17 -2.43 -6.11 -4.48
CA GLY A 17 -2.80 -4.72 -4.26
C GLY A 17 -1.61 -3.76 -4.37
N THR A 18 -0.50 -4.06 -3.69
CA THR A 18 0.71 -3.23 -3.72
C THR A 18 1.42 -3.25 -5.08
N THR A 19 1.37 -4.37 -5.82
CA THR A 19 1.85 -4.42 -7.21
C THR A 19 0.99 -3.55 -8.12
N ALA A 20 -0.34 -3.61 -8.02
CA ALA A 20 -1.26 -2.80 -8.81
C ALA A 20 -1.07 -1.30 -8.54
N LEU A 21 -1.02 -0.91 -7.25
CA LEU A 21 -0.75 0.46 -6.84
C LEU A 21 0.64 0.93 -7.32
N GLY A 22 1.67 0.11 -7.15
CA GLY A 22 3.01 0.42 -7.65
C GLY A 22 3.03 0.64 -9.16
N THR A 23 2.29 -0.15 -9.94
CA THR A 23 2.15 0.03 -11.39
C THR A 23 1.40 1.32 -11.75
N ALA A 24 0.38 1.69 -10.99
CA ALA A 24 -0.40 2.92 -11.23
C ALA A 24 0.35 4.20 -10.82
N PHE A 25 1.02 4.20 -9.68
CA PHE A 25 1.67 5.41 -9.14
C PHE A 25 3.09 5.66 -9.67
N THR A 26 3.81 4.62 -10.13
CA THR A 26 5.13 4.81 -10.76
C THR A 26 5.10 5.82 -11.91
N PRO A 27 4.22 5.71 -12.93
CA PRO A 27 4.17 6.69 -14.02
C PRO A 27 3.75 8.08 -13.54
N LEU A 28 2.86 8.17 -12.53
CA LEU A 28 2.47 9.45 -11.94
C LEU A 28 3.66 10.15 -11.25
N TYR A 29 4.46 9.39 -10.50
CA TYR A 29 5.69 9.89 -9.90
C TYR A 29 6.70 10.32 -10.95
N LEU A 30 6.93 9.52 -12.00
CA LEU A 30 7.87 9.88 -13.06
C LEU A 30 7.45 11.15 -13.81
N ARG A 31 6.14 11.39 -13.94
CA ARG A 31 5.58 12.58 -14.60
C ARG A 31 5.65 13.84 -13.75
N HIS A 32 5.27 13.75 -12.47
CA HIS A 32 5.09 14.94 -11.62
C HIS A 32 6.20 15.13 -10.58
N ARG A 33 7.03 14.10 -10.35
CA ARG A 33 8.06 14.03 -9.30
C ARG A 33 7.56 14.45 -7.93
N ASN A 34 6.28 14.17 -7.66
CA ASN A 34 5.63 14.44 -6.40
C ASN A 34 5.44 13.13 -5.62
N LEU A 35 6.05 13.05 -4.45
CA LEU A 35 5.98 11.88 -3.58
C LEU A 35 4.73 11.86 -2.69
N TRP A 36 4.04 13.00 -2.53
CA TRP A 36 2.87 13.10 -1.65
C TRP A 36 1.78 12.08 -1.97
N PRO A 37 1.34 11.89 -3.23
CA PRO A 37 0.36 10.86 -3.55
C PRO A 37 0.85 9.47 -3.16
N LEU A 38 2.13 9.15 -3.43
CA LEU A 38 2.70 7.86 -3.12
C LEU A 38 2.64 7.57 -1.61
N GLY A 39 3.08 8.52 -0.79
CA GLY A 39 3.10 8.38 0.67
C GLY A 39 1.72 8.33 1.30
N LEU A 40 0.84 9.27 0.93
CA LEU A 40 -0.53 9.35 1.48
C LEU A 40 -1.35 8.12 1.12
N TYR A 41 -1.36 7.70 -0.15
CA TYR A 41 -2.11 6.51 -0.55
C TYR A 41 -1.50 5.23 0.01
N HIS A 42 -0.17 5.14 0.13
CA HIS A 42 0.45 3.99 0.76
C HIS A 42 0.02 3.84 2.24
N GLY A 43 0.09 4.93 3.02
CA GLY A 43 -0.31 4.92 4.42
C GLY A 43 -1.81 4.70 4.61
N ALA A 44 -2.64 5.49 3.92
CA ALA A 44 -4.10 5.41 4.05
C ALA A 44 -4.66 4.07 3.57
N LEU A 45 -4.27 3.60 2.38
CA LEU A 45 -4.76 2.30 1.88
C LEU A 45 -4.19 1.12 2.70
N GLY A 46 -2.98 1.27 3.24
CA GLY A 46 -2.41 0.28 4.17
C GLY A 46 -3.24 0.12 5.44
N ALA A 47 -3.62 1.24 6.07
CA ALA A 47 -4.48 1.24 7.25
C ALA A 47 -5.88 0.66 6.93
N LEU A 48 -6.51 1.13 5.85
CA LEU A 48 -7.83 0.63 5.42
C LEU A 48 -7.80 -0.86 5.06
N TYR A 49 -6.72 -1.36 4.45
CA TYR A 49 -6.56 -2.78 4.18
C TYR A 49 -6.52 -3.61 5.48
N TYR A 50 -5.81 -3.11 6.50
CA TYR A 50 -5.72 -3.79 7.79
C TYR A 50 -7.08 -3.84 8.49
N ASP A 51 -7.78 -2.71 8.54
CA ASP A 51 -9.11 -2.60 9.16
C ASP A 51 -10.18 -3.39 8.39
N TRP A 52 -10.33 -3.14 7.08
CA TRP A 52 -11.48 -3.65 6.31
C TRP A 52 -11.25 -5.02 5.68
N VAL A 53 -10.03 -5.33 5.24
CA VAL A 53 -9.74 -6.60 4.55
C VAL A 53 -9.24 -7.66 5.52
N ARG A 54 -8.46 -7.28 6.53
CA ARG A 54 -7.92 -8.22 7.53
C ARG A 54 -8.78 -8.28 8.79
N GLY A 55 -9.71 -7.35 8.99
CA GLY A 55 -10.57 -7.29 10.17
C GLY A 55 -9.78 -7.01 11.45
N ARG A 56 -8.63 -6.34 11.33
CA ARG A 56 -7.74 -6.03 12.46
C ARG A 56 -7.68 -4.52 12.63
N ASN A 57 -7.77 -4.02 13.85
CA ASN A 57 -7.72 -2.59 14.09
C ASN A 57 -6.27 -2.08 13.96
N ALA A 58 -6.00 -1.25 12.96
CA ALA A 58 -4.69 -0.69 12.68
C ALA A 58 -4.18 0.23 13.81
N TRP A 59 -5.10 0.91 14.49
CA TRP A 59 -4.81 1.79 15.62
C TRP A 59 -4.28 0.99 16.81
N THR A 60 -4.90 -0.14 17.11
CA THR A 60 -4.43 -1.01 18.21
C THR A 60 -3.01 -1.53 17.96
N ALA A 61 -2.62 -1.70 16.70
CA ALA A 61 -1.27 -2.14 16.35
C ALA A 61 -0.20 -1.06 16.59
N ILE A 62 -0.60 0.21 16.70
CA ILE A 62 0.29 1.37 16.96
C ILE A 62 0.04 2.03 18.33
N GLY A 63 -0.79 1.43 19.18
CA GLY A 63 -1.06 1.90 20.54
C GLY A 63 -2.07 3.05 20.65
N LEU A 64 -2.93 3.22 19.64
CA LEU A 64 -4.07 4.15 19.64
C LEU A 64 -5.39 3.37 19.69
#